data_AF-A0A7K7FRZ6-F1
#
_entry.id   AF-A0A7K7FRZ6-F1
#
_cell.length_a   1.000
_cell.length_b   1.000
_cell.length_c   1.000
_cell.angle_alpha   90.00
_cell.angle_beta   90.00
_cell.angle_gamma   90.00
#
_symmetry.space_group_name_H-M   'P 1'
#
loop_
_entity.id
_entity.type
_entity.pdbx_description
1 polymer ?
#
loop_
_entity_poly.entity_id
_entity_poly.type
_entity_poly.pdbx_seq_one_letter_code
_entity_poly.pdbx_strand_id
1 'polypeptide(L)' 'TMVEDLVDELLRVCQRHSRHTFMPRLKPVIGVESALAGWGPQEDDAVYHLLLPLKPPRGHAFHLQLGP' A
#
# COMPACT_ATOMS: atom_id res chain seq x y z
N THR A 1 11.12 -11.17 -1.85
CA THR A 1 10.42 -12.39 -2.35
C THR A 1 9.80 -12.07 -3.70
N MET A 2 9.43 -13.07 -4.50
CA MET A 2 8.82 -12.82 -5.83
C MET A 2 7.58 -11.91 -5.74
N VAL A 3 6.83 -11.99 -4.64
CA VAL A 3 5.67 -11.12 -4.35
C VAL A 3 6.09 -9.67 -4.08
N GLU A 4 7.12 -9.47 -3.25
CA GLU A 4 7.66 -8.13 -2.98
C GLU A 4 8.19 -7.46 -4.25
N ASP A 5 8.92 -8.21 -5.09
CA ASP A 5 9.46 -7.70 -6.36
C ASP A 5 8.34 -7.28 -7.33
N LEU A 6 7.29 -8.11 -7.44
CA LEU A 6 6.09 -7.81 -8.23
C LEU A 6 5.39 -6.54 -7.74
N VAL A 7 5.25 -6.41 -6.42
CA VAL A 7 4.57 -5.26 -5.81
C VAL A 7 5.40 -3.99 -6.01
N ASP A 8 6.71 -4.08 -5.86
CA ASP A 8 7.62 -2.97 -6.12
C ASP A 8 7.55 -2.49 -7.58
N GLU A 9 7.46 -3.40 -8.54
CA GLU A 9 7.29 -3.06 -9.96
C GLU A 9 5.94 -2.37 -10.21
N LEU A 10 4.85 -2.91 -9.68
CA LEU A 10 3.52 -2.32 -9.76
C LEU A 10 3.50 -0.90 -9.16
N LEU A 11 4.10 -0.73 -7.98
CA LEU A 11 4.21 0.57 -7.31
C LEU A 11 4.96 1.58 -8.16
N ARG A 12 6.05 1.19 -8.84
CA ARG A 12 6.79 2.08 -9.74
C ARG A 12 5.92 2.58 -10.89
N VAL A 13 5.10 1.69 -11.49
CA VAL A 13 4.15 2.05 -12.54
C VAL A 13 3.11 3.03 -12.01
N CYS A 14 2.44 2.68 -10.91
CA CYS A 14 1.41 3.54 -10.31
C CYS A 14 1.95 4.92 -9.90
N GLN A 15 3.14 4.97 -9.30
CA GLN A 15 3.80 6.23 -8.95
C GLN A 15 4.12 7.09 -10.17
N ARG A 16 4.47 6.48 -11.32
CA ARG A 16 4.71 7.23 -12.55
C ARG A 16 3.43 7.90 -13.06
N HIS A 17 2.32 7.16 -13.08
CA HIS A 17 1.03 7.67 -13.57
C HIS A 17 0.37 8.68 -12.62
N SER A 18 0.60 8.56 -11.30
CA SER A 18 -0.02 9.45 -10.30
C SER A 18 0.73 10.77 -10.03
N ARG A 19 1.94 10.97 -10.59
CA ARG A 19 2.80 12.13 -10.29
C ARG A 19 2.16 13.50 -10.53
N HIS A 20 1.23 13.58 -11.47
CA HIS A 20 0.60 14.82 -11.92
C HIS A 20 -0.91 14.85 -11.69
N THR A 21 -1.43 13.88 -10.95
CA THR A 21 -2.86 13.81 -10.61
C THR A 21 -3.07 14.16 -9.14
N PHE A 22 -4.33 14.35 -8.76
CA PHE A 22 -4.73 14.51 -7.37
C PHE A 22 -4.79 13.16 -6.61
N MET A 23 -3.97 12.19 -7.00
CA MET A 23 -3.97 10.86 -6.36
C MET A 23 -2.99 10.82 -5.18
N PRO A 24 -3.30 10.04 -4.13
CA PRO A 24 -2.34 9.74 -3.09
C PRO A 24 -1.04 9.18 -3.66
N ARG A 25 0.09 9.64 -3.13
CA ARG A 25 1.41 9.14 -3.52
C ARG A 25 1.69 7.85 -2.77
N LEU A 26 1.89 6.77 -3.51
CA LEU A 26 2.27 5.48 -2.93
C LEU A 26 3.73 5.54 -2.42
N LYS A 27 3.99 5.00 -1.23
CA LYS A 27 5.35 4.74 -0.71
C LYS A 27 5.75 3.28 -0.92
N PRO A 28 7.04 2.93 -0.77
CA PRO A 28 7.47 1.53 -0.69
C PRO A 28 6.64 0.76 0.35
N VAL A 29 6.37 -0.50 0.04
CA VAL A 29 5.67 -1.43 0.93
C VAL A 29 6.44 -1.51 2.25
N ILE A 30 5.71 -1.58 3.36
CA ILE A 30 6.29 -2.03 4.62
C ILE A 30 5.89 -3.50 4.74
N GLY A 31 6.87 -4.40 4.65
CA GLY A 31 6.65 -5.83 4.82
C GLY A 31 6.03 -6.06 6.19
N VAL A 32 4.82 -6.62 6.22
CA VAL A 32 4.18 -7.00 7.48
C VAL A 32 4.79 -8.33 7.89
N GLU A 33 5.93 -8.30 8.58
CA GLU A 33 6.35 -9.44 9.38
C GLU A 33 5.29 -9.65 10.45
N SER A 34 4.39 -10.63 10.27
CA SER A 34 3.59 -11.24 11.34
C SER A 34 2.71 -10.31 12.22
N ALA A 35 2.65 -9.00 11.98
CA ALA A 35 2.16 -8.01 12.96
C ALA A 35 0.64 -7.73 12.87
N LEU A 36 -0.04 -8.32 11.89
CA LEU A 36 -1.49 -8.47 11.88
C LEU A 36 -1.82 -9.94 12.18
N ALA A 37 -1.54 -10.39 13.40
CA ALA A 37 -1.58 -11.80 13.84
C ALA A 37 -2.93 -12.55 13.69
N GLY A 38 -3.90 -12.01 12.95
CA GLY A 38 -5.15 -12.67 12.55
C GLY A 38 -5.31 -12.89 11.03
N TRP A 39 -4.34 -12.49 10.21
CA TRP A 39 -4.37 -12.62 8.74
C TRP A 39 -3.41 -13.71 8.26
N GLY A 40 -3.22 -14.75 9.08
CA GLY A 40 -2.46 -15.92 8.68
C GLY A 40 -3.12 -16.63 7.49
N PRO A 41 -2.35 -17.36 6.68
CA PRO A 41 -2.93 -18.13 5.59
C PRO A 41 -3.93 -19.12 6.19
N GLN A 42 -5.22 -18.91 5.91
CA GLN A 42 -6.15 -20.02 5.97
C GLN A 42 -5.66 -21.00 4.90
N GLU A 43 -5.46 -22.27 5.28
CA GLU A 43 -4.61 -23.28 4.61
C GLU A 43 -4.83 -23.51 3.09
N ASP A 44 -5.75 -22.79 2.44
CA ASP A 44 -6.16 -22.99 1.05
C ASP A 44 -6.17 -21.72 0.16
N ASP A 45 -5.85 -20.53 0.69
CA ASP A 45 -5.88 -19.30 -0.11
C ASP A 45 -4.58 -18.49 0.07
N ALA A 46 -3.73 -18.49 -0.97
CA ALA A 46 -2.45 -17.78 -0.99
C ALA A 46 -2.66 -16.26 -1.14
N VAL A 47 -3.43 -15.66 -0.24
CA VAL A 47 -3.72 -14.22 -0.24
C VAL A 47 -2.60 -13.50 0.51
N TYR A 48 -1.84 -12.69 -0.21
CA TYR A 48 -0.80 -11.85 0.36
C TYR A 48 -1.37 -10.48 0.73
N HIS A 49 -1.38 -10.18 2.02
CA HIS A 49 -1.78 -8.87 2.53
C HIS A 49 -0.55 -7.98 2.73
N LEU A 50 -0.56 -6.81 2.08
CA LEU A 50 0.52 -5.84 2.16
C LEU A 50 -0.02 -4.47 2.56
N LEU A 51 0.67 -3.80 3.47
CA LEU A 51 0.36 -2.42 3.82
C LEU A 51 1.13 -1.47 2.91
N LEU A 52 0.38 -0.62 2.21
CA LEU A 52 0.89 0.40 1.31
C LEU A 52 0.69 1.78 1.93
N PRO A 53 1.72 2.39 2.54
CA PRO A 53 1.58 3.71 3.11
C PRO A 53 1.29 4.74 2.02
N LEU A 54 0.26 5.56 2.25
CA LEU A 54 -0.10 6.65 1.35
C LEU A 54 0.46 7.97 1.87
N LYS A 55 0.81 8.86 0.94
CA LYS A 55 1.08 10.29 1.17
C LYS A 55 0.01 11.12 0.47
N PRO A 56 -0.37 12.28 1.01
CA PRO A 56 -1.29 13.17 0.32
C PRO A 56 -0.69 13.66 -1.01
N PRO A 57 -1.53 14.08 -1.97
CA PRO A 57 -1.07 14.82 -3.14
C PRO A 57 -0.19 16.02 -2.75
N ARG A 58 0.67 16.48 -3.67
CA ARG A 58 1.55 17.63 -3.38
C ARG A 58 0.72 18.85 -3.00
N GLY A 59 1.13 19.56 -1.95
CA GLY A 59 0.40 20.73 -1.43
C GLY A 59 -0.83 20.40 -0.57
N HIS A 60 -1.07 19.13 -0.24
CA HIS A 60 -2.24 18.68 0.51
C HIS A 60 -1.82 17.92 1.78
N ALA A 61 -2.77 17.79 2.71
CA ALA A 61 -2.63 17.01 3.93
C ALA A 61 -3.83 16.07 4.06
N PHE A 62 -3.62 14.91 4.69
CA PHE A 62 -4.74 14.07 5.10
C PHE A 62 -5.36 14.65 6.37
N HIS A 63 -6.68 14.71 6.42
CA HIS A 63 -7.44 15.11 7.59
C HIS A 63 -8.26 13.90 8.06
N LEU A 64 -8.14 13.54 9.34
CA LEU A 64 -8.98 12.51 9.94
C LEU A 64 -10.39 13.07 10.12
N GLN A 65 -11.38 12.53 9.41
CA GLN A 65 -12.78 12.88 9.64
C GLN A 65 -13.37 11.91 10.65
N LEU A 66 -13.92 12.42 11.76
CA LEU A 66 -14.69 11.59 12.69
C LEU A 66 -16.04 11.30 12.03
N GLY A 67 -16.40 10.01 11.95
CA GLY A 67 -17.69 9.58 11.39
C GLY A 67 -18.89 10.10 12.20
N PRO A 68 -20.12 9.96 11.67
CA PRO A 68 -21.34 10.28 12.42
C PRO A 68 -21.51 9.40 13.66
#